data_AF-A0A9R0U2M8-F1
#
_entry.id   AF-A0A9R0U2M8-F1
#
_cell.length_a   1.000
_cell.length_b   1.000
_cell.length_c   1.000
_cell.angle_alpha   90.00
_cell.angle_beta   90.00
_cell.angle_gamma   90.00
#
_symmetry.space_group_name_H-M   'P 1'
#
loop_
_entity.id
_entity.type
_entity.pdbx_description
1 polymer ?
#
loop_
_entity_poly.entity_id
_entity_poly.type
_entity_poly.pdbx_seq_one_letter_code
_entity_poly.pdbx_strand_id
1 'polypeptide(L)'
;MQFSLNTGPKTVKLFSNREHMGFSNVNDFPPSDSVDLSSSHLLEGKPVTLKYVKFQNVRSLTMFIEDNQSGADITKIQKIALYGTTVDTTNMKDLKKIEEH
;
A
#
# COMPACT_ATOMS: atom_id res chain seq x y z
N MET A 1 -17.26 -19.26 5.61
CA MET A 1 -16.99 -18.01 6.37
C MET A 1 -17.62 -16.86 5.62
N GLN A 2 -18.58 -16.17 6.21
CA GLN A 2 -19.27 -15.06 5.56
C GLN A 2 -18.42 -13.79 5.67
N PHE A 3 -18.01 -13.23 4.52
CA PHE A 3 -17.31 -11.96 4.46
C PHE A 3 -18.27 -10.85 4.87
N SER A 4 -18.09 -10.30 6.06
CA SER A 4 -18.84 -9.12 6.49
C SER A 4 -18.16 -7.88 5.93
N LEU A 5 -18.64 -7.40 4.78
CA LEU A 5 -18.20 -6.13 4.16
C LEU A 5 -18.08 -5.02 5.20
N ASN A 6 -19.03 -4.99 6.13
CA ASN A 6 -19.17 -4.06 7.25
C ASN A 6 -17.90 -3.92 8.11
N THR A 7 -17.16 -5.01 8.30
CA THR A 7 -15.93 -5.01 9.12
C THR A 7 -14.66 -4.85 8.29
N GLY A 8 -14.77 -4.67 6.98
CA GLY A 8 -13.61 -4.41 6.13
C GLY A 8 -13.07 -3.00 6.32
N PRO A 9 -11.75 -2.77 6.11
CA PRO A 9 -11.18 -1.43 6.20
C PRO A 9 -11.85 -0.48 5.19
N LYS A 10 -12.00 0.79 5.57
CA LYS A 10 -12.52 1.84 4.72
C LYS A 10 -11.42 2.84 4.40
N THR A 11 -10.97 3.60 5.38
CA THR A 11 -9.91 4.60 5.19
C THR A 11 -8.56 4.00 5.58
N VAL A 12 -7.63 3.95 4.62
CA VAL A 12 -6.27 3.45 4.82
C VAL A 12 -5.26 4.54 4.46
N LYS A 13 -4.46 4.96 5.44
CA LYS A 13 -3.38 5.92 5.27
C LYS A 13 -2.06 5.17 5.03
N LEU A 14 -1.32 5.55 4.00
CA LEU A 14 -0.08 4.91 3.59
C LEU A 14 1.11 5.83 3.89
N PHE A 15 2.16 5.30 4.51
CA PHE A 15 3.39 6.01 4.79
C PHE A 15 4.58 5.25 4.20
N SER A 16 5.20 5.82 3.16
CA SER A 16 6.40 5.25 2.55
C SER A 16 7.66 5.83 3.18
N ASN A 17 8.66 4.96 3.43
CA ASN A 17 9.99 5.33 3.94
C ASN A 17 9.98 6.12 5.26
N ARG A 18 8.97 5.87 6.10
CA ARG A 18 8.90 6.40 7.45
C ARG A 18 8.81 5.24 8.42
N GLU A 19 9.84 5.12 9.25
CA GLU A 19 9.90 4.12 10.31
C GLU A 19 9.19 4.66 11.56
N HIS A 20 8.83 3.74 12.46
CA HIS A 20 8.23 4.06 13.76
C HIS A 20 6.91 4.86 13.72
N MET A 21 6.11 4.65 12.67
CA MET A 21 4.74 5.16 12.61
C MET A 21 3.82 4.34 13.52
N GLY A 22 3.25 4.96 14.54
CA GLY A 22 2.35 4.35 15.53
C GLY A 22 1.17 5.26 15.85
N PHE A 23 0.23 4.74 16.66
CA PHE A 23 -1.01 5.47 16.99
C PHE A 23 -0.79 6.86 17.61
N SER A 24 0.32 7.07 18.31
CA SER A 24 0.63 8.34 18.97
C SER A 24 1.13 9.43 18.02
N ASN A 25 1.77 9.08 16.89
CA ASN A 25 2.44 10.03 16.00
C ASN A 25 1.92 10.01 14.54
N VAL A 26 0.95 9.15 14.22
CA VAL A 26 0.44 8.99 12.86
C VAL A 26 -0.27 10.24 12.33
N ASN A 27 -0.81 11.07 13.21
CA ASN A 27 -1.50 12.31 12.87
C ASN A 27 -0.55 13.51 12.75
N ASP A 28 0.70 13.38 13.20
CA ASP A 28 1.70 14.45 13.16
C ASP A 28 2.32 14.62 11.78
N PHE A 29 2.18 13.60 10.93
CA PHE A 29 2.78 13.54 9.61
C PHE A 29 1.73 13.29 8.53
N PRO A 30 1.81 13.99 7.39
CA PRO A 30 0.91 13.70 6.28
C PRO A 30 1.25 12.31 5.70
N PRO A 31 0.23 11.49 5.36
CA PRO A 31 0.46 10.23 4.67
C PRO A 31 0.99 10.49 3.25
N SER A 32 1.76 9.54 2.72
CA SER A 32 2.19 9.54 1.32
C SER A 32 1.00 9.46 0.37
N ASP A 33 -0.03 8.69 0.75
CA ASP A 33 -1.33 8.65 0.10
C ASP A 33 -2.40 8.18 1.11
N SER A 34 -3.66 8.55 0.87
CA SER A 34 -4.80 8.05 1.65
C SER A 34 -5.82 7.46 0.70
N VAL A 35 -6.29 6.26 0.99
CA VAL A 35 -7.15 5.49 0.10
C VAL A 35 -8.43 5.08 0.80
N ASP A 36 -9.54 5.41 0.14
CA ASP A 36 -10.88 5.02 0.55
C ASP A 36 -11.29 3.74 -0.20
N LEU A 37 -11.33 2.65 0.54
CA LEU A 37 -11.75 1.35 0.03
C LEU A 37 -13.26 1.30 -0.08
N SER A 38 -13.75 1.07 -1.29
CA SER A 38 -15.14 0.75 -1.57
C SER A 38 -15.41 -0.76 -1.59
N SER A 39 -16.67 -1.14 -1.69
CA SER A 39 -17.11 -2.54 -1.77
C SER A 39 -16.44 -3.33 -2.90
N SER A 40 -16.14 -2.69 -4.04
CA SER A 40 -15.52 -3.36 -5.18
C SER A 40 -14.06 -3.74 -4.91
N HIS A 41 -13.34 -2.94 -4.11
CA HIS A 41 -11.98 -3.29 -3.68
C HIS A 41 -12.00 -4.46 -2.68
N LEU A 42 -13.01 -4.52 -1.82
CA LEU A 42 -13.12 -5.54 -0.76
C LEU A 42 -13.69 -6.88 -1.22
N LEU A 43 -14.70 -6.87 -2.11
CA LEU A 43 -15.38 -8.09 -2.58
C LEU A 43 -14.76 -8.65 -3.85
N GLU A 44 -14.46 -7.79 -4.82
CA GLU A 44 -13.95 -8.22 -6.12
C GLU A 44 -12.42 -8.27 -6.13
N GLY A 45 -11.76 -7.76 -5.08
CA GLY A 45 -10.31 -7.72 -4.98
C GLY A 45 -9.66 -6.78 -6.00
N LYS A 46 -10.40 -5.78 -6.50
CA LYS A 46 -9.87 -4.79 -7.43
C LYS A 46 -8.69 -4.04 -6.80
N PRO A 47 -7.53 -3.95 -7.47
CA PRO A 47 -6.40 -3.18 -6.98
C PRO A 47 -6.75 -1.70 -6.85
N VAL A 48 -6.19 -1.06 -5.83
CA VAL A 48 -6.28 0.39 -5.66
C VAL A 48 -5.08 1.04 -6.35
N THR A 49 -5.33 1.91 -7.32
CA THR A 49 -4.26 2.62 -8.05
C THR A 49 -3.68 3.72 -7.17
N LEU A 50 -2.39 3.60 -6.85
CA LEU A 50 -1.65 4.60 -6.08
C LEU A 50 -0.93 5.61 -6.99
N LYS A 51 -0.61 6.79 -6.44
CA LYS A 51 0.18 7.80 -7.15
C LYS A 51 1.64 7.37 -7.21
N TYR A 52 2.06 6.76 -8.33
CA TYR A 52 3.43 6.27 -8.53
C TYR A 52 4.54 7.25 -8.09
N VAL A 53 4.36 8.54 -8.35
CA VAL A 53 5.33 9.60 -7.96
C VAL A 53 5.59 9.68 -6.44
N LYS A 54 4.70 9.14 -5.60
CA LYS A 54 4.84 9.06 -4.14
C LYS A 54 5.50 7.75 -3.67
N PHE A 55 5.71 6.79 -4.57
CA PHE A 55 6.11 5.41 -4.29
C PHE A 55 7.22 4.87 -5.21
N GLN A 56 8.10 5.72 -5.75
CA GLN A 56 9.15 5.29 -6.68
C GLN A 56 10.26 4.43 -6.05
N ASN A 57 10.58 4.65 -4.77
CA ASN A 57 11.68 3.98 -4.06
C ASN A 57 11.26 3.55 -2.66
N VAL A 58 10.32 2.61 -2.56
CA VAL A 58 9.75 2.17 -1.27
C VAL A 58 10.65 1.12 -0.63
N ARG A 59 11.30 1.47 0.48
CA ARG A 59 12.06 0.57 1.36
C ARG A 59 11.22 0.07 2.53
N SER A 60 10.36 0.93 3.07
CA SER A 60 9.40 0.59 4.10
C SER A 60 8.02 1.17 3.77
N LEU A 61 6.96 0.43 4.12
CA LEU A 61 5.57 0.86 3.95
C LEU A 61 4.80 0.57 5.23
N THR A 62 4.28 1.61 5.86
CA THR A 62 3.30 1.47 6.95
C THR A 62 1.90 1.72 6.41
N MET A 63 0.97 0.82 6.73
CA MET A 63 -0.46 0.97 6.46
C MET A 63 -1.18 1.23 7.79
N PHE A 64 -1.81 2.40 7.91
CA PHE A 64 -2.62 2.76 9.07
C PHE A 64 -4.10 2.67 8.70
N ILE A 65 -4.82 1.83 9.42
CA ILE A 65 -6.26 1.63 9.22
C ILE A 65 -6.99 2.55 10.18
N GLU A 66 -7.66 3.56 9.64
CA GLU A 66 -8.32 4.59 10.44
C GLU A 66 -9.74 4.18 10.85
N ASP A 67 -10.51 3.63 9.91
CA ASP A 67 -11.88 3.18 10.15
C ASP A 67 -12.27 1.97 9.25
N ASN A 68 -13.48 1.47 9.46
CA ASN A 68 -14.08 0.39 8.66
C ASN A 68 -15.42 0.82 8.06
N GLN A 69 -15.96 -0.03 7.19
CA GLN A 69 -17.16 0.27 6.40
C GLN A 69 -18.42 0.59 7.24
N SER A 70 -18.53 0.06 8.46
CA SER A 70 -19.72 0.23 9.31
C SER A 70 -19.52 1.09 10.56
N GLY A 71 -18.29 1.55 10.83
CA GLY A 71 -17.95 2.22 12.08
C GLY A 71 -17.97 1.29 13.29
N ALA A 72 -17.81 -0.02 13.08
CA ALA A 72 -17.74 -1.01 14.16
C ALA A 72 -16.38 -0.95 14.89
N ASP A 73 -16.29 -1.55 16.07
CA ASP A 73 -15.05 -1.55 16.87
C ASP A 73 -13.92 -2.41 16.27
N ILE A 74 -14.28 -3.39 15.43
CA ILE A 74 -13.34 -4.40 14.92
C ILE A 74 -13.27 -4.33 13.39
N THR A 75 -12.05 -4.08 12.90
CA THR A 75 -11.71 -4.21 11.48
C THR A 75 -11.05 -5.56 11.21
N LYS A 76 -11.56 -6.31 10.24
CA LYS A 76 -11.04 -7.63 9.85
C LYS A 76 -10.31 -7.54 8.51
N ILE A 77 -9.01 -7.83 8.53
CA ILE A 77 -8.17 -7.91 7.33
C ILE A 77 -7.88 -9.38 7.04
N GLN A 78 -8.15 -9.81 5.82
CA GLN A 78 -7.98 -11.21 5.42
C GLN A 78 -6.76 -11.42 4.53
N LYS A 79 -6.53 -10.50 3.60
CA LYS A 79 -5.41 -10.55 2.67
C LYS A 79 -4.98 -9.13 2.33
N ILE A 80 -3.68 -8.93 2.26
CA ILE A 80 -3.07 -7.74 1.70
C ILE A 80 -2.24 -8.19 0.50
N ALA A 81 -2.39 -7.51 -0.63
CA ALA A 81 -1.61 -7.73 -1.84
C ALA A 81 -1.04 -6.40 -2.30
N LEU A 82 0.29 -6.36 -2.51
CA LEU A 82 0.98 -5.20 -3.05
C LEU A 82 1.38 -5.52 -4.50
N TYR A 83 0.99 -4.64 -5.41
CA TYR A 83 1.31 -4.75 -6.83
C TYR A 83 2.29 -3.65 -7.21
N GLY A 84 3.42 -4.02 -7.77
CA GLY A 84 4.46 -3.09 -8.18
C GLY A 84 5.60 -3.80 -8.91
N THR A 85 6.58 -3.02 -9.33
CA THR A 85 7.81 -3.52 -9.94
C THR A 85 8.99 -3.18 -9.04
N THR A 86 10.03 -4.01 -9.08
CA THR A 86 11.31 -3.66 -8.47
C THR A 86 11.93 -2.49 -9.25
N VAL A 87 12.70 -1.66 -8.55
CA VAL A 87 13.56 -0.69 -9.24
C VAL A 87 14.60 -1.50 -10.03
N ASP A 88 14.63 -1.32 -11.36
CA ASP A 88 15.65 -1.95 -12.19
C ASP A 88 17.01 -1.44 -11.76
N THR A 89 17.75 -2.26 -11.01
CA THR A 89 19.18 -2.07 -10.85
C THR A 89 19.82 -2.55 -12.14
N THR A 90 20.54 -1.69 -12.86
CA THR A 90 21.38 -2.09 -13.99
C THR A 90 22.21 -3.29 -13.57
N ASN A 91 21.82 -4.48 -14.04
CA ASN A 91 22.56 -5.69 -13.77
C ASN A 91 23.84 -5.60 -14.58
N MET A 92 24.97 -5.27 -13.94
CA MET A 92 26.26 -5.12 -14.62
C MET A 92 26.71 -6.41 -15.34
N LYS A 93 26.04 -7.54 -15.09
CA LYS A 93 26.23 -8.80 -15.84
C LYS A 93 25.63 -8.77 -17.26
N ASP A 94 24.67 -7.89 -17.54
CA ASP A 94 24.00 -7.76 -18.84
C ASP A 94 24.67 -6.72 -19.76
N LEU A 95 25.72 -6.04 -19.29
CA LEU A 95 26.59 -5.22 -20.13
C LEU A 95 27.51 -6.13 -20.96
N LYS A 96 27.01 -6.61 -22.10
CA LYS A 96 27.87 -7.14 -23.16
C LYS A 96 28.59 -5.97 -23.82
N LYS A 97 29.93 -5.99 -23.78
CA LYS A 97 30.77 -5.13 -24.62
C LYS A 97 30.32 -5.31 -26.07
N ILE A 98 29.88 -4.23 -26.69
CA ILE A 98 29.72 -4.15 -28.14
C ILE A 98 31.16 -4.12 -28.68
N GLU A 99 31.61 -5.22 -29.30
CA GLU A 99 32.83 -5.20 -30.11
C GLU A 99 32.45 -4.56 -31.45
N GLU A 100 32.95 -3.35 -31.70
CA GLU A 100 32.89 -2.70 -33.01
C GLU A 100 33.81 -3.46 -33.97
N HIS A 101 33.28 -3.84 -35.13
CA HIS A 101 34.02 -4.47 -36.22
C HIS A 101 34.47 -3.44 -37.25
#